data_AF-A0A2A6RGJ0-F1
#
_entry.id   AF-A0A2A6RGJ0-F1
#
_cell.length_a   1.000
_cell.length_b   1.000
_cell.length_c   1.000
_cell.angle_alpha   90.00
_cell.angle_beta   90.00
_cell.angle_gamma   90.00
#
_symmetry.space_group_name_H-M   'P 1'
#
loop_
_entity.id
_entity.type
_entity.pdbx_description
1 polymer ?
#
loop_
_entity_poly.entity_id
_entity_poly.type
_entity_poly.pdbx_seq_one_letter_code
_entity_poly.pdbx_strand_id
1 'polypeptide(L)'
;MTTMTQSSSHSGSRRLTFAVIVATLLVVALGLTVAYRTLVLSGTDPLADVGIIPASTGNLTLGISATGQVEPRLRAEIAFALTGRVAEVFVAEGEFVSAGTPLMRLDDRQLVAARDAAAANLARAEADLLAAREGATPEQLAEAQAQVRAAQGGLAQIQGSVSAADLTAARAAVEEAQANLAQLEAGPRSNDLTRATSTLEEARAELERQRSALSSAKENARQLVETRANAVRNAQSAYSSAYWDLQHVLANETDPRNGRSLNSFEQQDYQVAYDRAALALADAEAALDQADKDYATARQNEVSGLQSTEARIQTAQADLDRLLAGSDADVLAAARARLARAQADLARLTGGERAGAISAQAANLEAARARLQQLNADPSASGIARAEANVAQAEAQLAQAEIQLEDATLVAPFDGIVASLRLAPGEQVGNQAPVVLIDVSRFIVKVTVDEVDIARVSPGQSVEVLIDALDTTLSGSVQGLEPLPQDDSAVTAYRVTVEIDPDETALKPGMTASATIIAAQREDVVRVPTNAVRSEGGQAFVNVVVTNAAGERTIEERLVRLGLRVGNQVEIVEGLEPDESIVLP
;
A
#
# COMPACT_ATOMS: atom_id res chain seq x y z
N MET A 1 -40.34 -90.73 165.44
CA MET A 1 -39.56 -91.98 165.55
C MET A 1 -40.38 -93.07 164.87
N THR A 2 -39.79 -93.79 163.90
CA THR A 2 -40.23 -95.13 163.41
C THR A 2 -41.67 -95.21 162.82
N THR A 3 -42.08 -96.16 161.95
CA THR A 3 -41.56 -97.48 161.54
C THR A 3 -41.96 -97.82 160.09
N MET A 4 -41.37 -98.86 159.50
CA MET A 4 -41.69 -99.49 158.20
C MET A 4 -43.10 -100.12 158.10
N THR A 5 -43.62 -100.36 156.88
CA THR A 5 -44.31 -101.60 156.34
C THR A 5 -45.08 -101.28 155.03
N GLN A 6 -45.71 -102.21 154.26
CA GLN A 6 -45.20 -103.42 153.59
C GLN A 6 -46.23 -103.99 152.55
N SER A 7 -45.76 -104.58 151.42
CA SER A 7 -46.47 -105.58 150.56
C SER A 7 -47.64 -105.18 149.62
N SER A 8 -47.64 -105.78 148.39
CA SER A 8 -48.76 -106.32 147.54
C SER A 8 -50.09 -105.56 147.32
N SER A 9 -50.84 -105.66 146.19
CA SER A 9 -50.68 -106.25 144.84
C SER A 9 -51.95 -106.03 143.97
N HIS A 10 -51.87 -106.21 142.64
CA HIS A 10 -52.99 -106.53 141.69
C HIS A 10 -54.03 -105.42 141.37
N SER A 11 -54.72 -105.35 140.20
CA SER A 11 -54.65 -106.08 138.90
C SER A 11 -55.49 -105.38 137.79
N GLY A 12 -55.20 -105.63 136.51
CA GLY A 12 -56.09 -105.38 135.34
C GLY A 12 -55.67 -104.21 134.42
N SER A 13 -54.83 -104.36 133.37
CA SER A 13 -55.00 -105.09 132.09
C SER A 13 -56.07 -104.48 131.14
N ARG A 14 -55.90 -104.33 129.81
CA ARG A 14 -54.79 -104.61 128.86
C ARG A 14 -55.16 -104.02 127.46
N ARG A 15 -54.24 -104.05 126.48
CA ARG A 15 -54.41 -103.83 125.00
C ARG A 15 -54.31 -102.38 124.46
N LEU A 16 -53.10 -101.92 124.09
CA LEU A 16 -52.90 -100.81 123.12
C LEU A 16 -51.46 -100.75 122.55
N THR A 17 -51.08 -101.71 121.71
CA THR A 17 -49.71 -101.80 121.13
C THR A 17 -49.65 -101.91 119.60
N PHE A 18 -50.78 -101.83 118.89
CA PHE A 18 -50.82 -101.94 117.41
C PHE A 18 -50.80 -100.58 116.71
N ALA A 19 -51.41 -99.54 117.30
CA ALA A 19 -51.57 -98.22 116.67
C ALA A 19 -50.24 -97.48 116.41
N VAL A 20 -49.23 -97.67 117.28
CA VAL A 20 -47.94 -96.96 117.18
C VAL A 20 -47.10 -97.44 115.98
N ILE A 21 -47.25 -98.69 115.56
CA ILE A 21 -46.49 -99.27 114.42
C ILE A 21 -47.08 -98.80 113.08
N VAL A 22 -48.40 -98.60 113.00
CA VAL A 22 -49.06 -98.07 111.79
C VAL A 22 -48.69 -96.61 111.54
N ALA A 23 -48.54 -95.81 112.61
CA ALA A 23 -48.17 -94.41 112.50
C ALA A 23 -46.75 -94.22 111.93
N THR A 24 -45.76 -95.01 112.36
CA THR A 24 -44.39 -94.93 111.82
C THR A 24 -44.31 -95.41 110.36
N LEU A 25 -45.07 -96.45 109.98
CA LEU A 25 -45.15 -96.88 108.58
C LEU A 25 -45.74 -95.80 107.67
N LEU A 26 -46.76 -95.06 108.12
CA LEU A 26 -47.33 -93.94 107.36
C LEU A 26 -46.36 -92.78 107.17
N VAL A 27 -45.55 -92.43 108.18
CA VAL A 27 -44.53 -91.37 108.05
C VAL A 27 -43.41 -91.79 107.09
N VAL A 28 -42.97 -93.06 107.10
CA VAL A 28 -41.99 -93.57 106.14
C VAL A 28 -42.58 -93.64 104.72
N ALA A 29 -43.84 -94.06 104.57
CA ALA A 29 -44.51 -94.06 103.27
C ALA A 29 -44.71 -92.64 102.71
N LEU A 30 -45.03 -91.66 103.56
CA LEU A 30 -45.15 -90.25 103.18
C LEU A 30 -43.79 -89.65 102.83
N GLY A 31 -42.74 -89.95 103.61
CA GLY A 31 -41.36 -89.56 103.29
C GLY A 31 -40.88 -90.13 101.95
N LEU A 32 -41.19 -91.40 101.66
CA LEU A 32 -40.88 -92.03 100.38
C LEU A 32 -41.71 -91.45 99.22
N THR A 33 -42.99 -91.11 99.40
CA THR A 33 -43.78 -90.46 98.34
C THR A 33 -43.35 -89.03 98.08
N VAL A 34 -42.97 -88.25 99.10
CA VAL A 34 -42.40 -86.91 98.92
C VAL A 34 -41.03 -87.01 98.22
N ALA A 35 -40.15 -87.90 98.66
CA ALA A 35 -38.85 -88.14 98.02
C ALA A 35 -39.01 -88.57 96.55
N TYR A 36 -39.92 -89.49 96.26
CA TYR A 36 -40.24 -89.93 94.90
C TYR A 36 -40.78 -88.77 94.05
N ARG A 37 -41.65 -87.90 94.60
CA ARG A 37 -42.14 -86.72 93.87
C ARG A 37 -41.06 -85.68 93.60
N THR A 38 -40.11 -85.48 94.52
CA THR A 38 -39.01 -84.52 94.33
C THR A 38 -37.90 -85.04 93.42
N LEU A 39 -37.69 -86.36 93.32
CA LEU A 39 -36.64 -86.95 92.47
C LEU A 39 -37.09 -87.22 91.02
N VAL A 40 -38.39 -87.29 90.74
CA VAL A 40 -38.94 -87.71 89.42
C VAL A 40 -39.50 -86.53 88.59
N LEU A 41 -39.37 -85.29 89.07
CA LEU A 41 -39.78 -84.07 88.36
C LEU A 41 -38.61 -83.16 87.94
N SER A 42 -37.41 -83.72 87.79
CA SER A 42 -36.32 -83.08 87.06
C SER A 42 -36.37 -83.51 85.60
N GLY A 43 -37.24 -82.85 84.81
CA GLY A 43 -37.12 -82.90 83.36
C GLY A 43 -35.83 -82.21 82.95
N THR A 44 -34.85 -82.96 82.47
CA THR A 44 -33.66 -82.41 81.80
C THR A 44 -34.12 -81.66 80.56
N ASP A 45 -33.95 -80.32 80.53
CA ASP A 45 -34.19 -79.51 79.33
C ASP A 45 -33.32 -80.07 78.19
N PRO A 46 -33.92 -80.64 77.12
CA PRO A 46 -33.16 -81.32 76.07
C PRO A 46 -32.30 -80.36 75.22
N LEU A 47 -32.38 -79.05 75.48
CA LEU A 47 -31.66 -78.00 74.74
C LEU A 47 -30.56 -77.32 75.58
N ALA A 48 -30.21 -77.84 76.76
CA ALA A 48 -29.24 -77.21 77.66
C ALA A 48 -27.82 -77.04 77.07
N ASP A 49 -27.39 -77.92 76.15
CA ASP A 49 -26.07 -77.87 75.48
C ASP A 49 -26.11 -77.18 74.09
N VAL A 50 -27.25 -76.60 73.71
CA VAL A 50 -27.45 -75.98 72.38
C VAL A 50 -27.26 -74.45 72.46
N GLY A 51 -26.46 -73.88 71.55
CA GLY A 51 -26.26 -72.44 71.47
C GLY A 51 -27.51 -71.72 70.94
N ILE A 52 -28.28 -71.10 71.83
CA ILE A 52 -29.49 -70.34 71.47
C ILE A 52 -29.16 -68.83 71.45
N ILE A 53 -29.51 -68.15 70.37
CA ILE A 53 -29.42 -66.68 70.25
C ILE A 53 -30.77 -66.10 69.78
N PRO A 54 -31.13 -64.86 70.16
CA PRO A 54 -32.29 -64.20 69.60
C PRO A 54 -32.02 -63.73 68.16
N ALA A 55 -33.05 -63.77 67.32
CA ALA A 55 -33.05 -63.15 66.00
C ALA A 55 -33.03 -61.62 66.14
N SER A 56 -31.84 -61.02 66.00
CA SER A 56 -31.66 -59.58 66.16
C SER A 56 -32.32 -58.82 65.01
N THR A 57 -33.06 -57.77 65.32
CA THR A 57 -33.38 -56.71 64.36
C THR A 57 -32.22 -55.73 64.22
N GLY A 58 -32.11 -55.13 63.04
CA GLY A 58 -31.30 -53.94 62.80
C GLY A 58 -30.75 -53.88 61.38
N ASN A 59 -30.07 -52.78 61.08
CA ASN A 59 -29.67 -52.46 59.72
C ASN A 59 -28.62 -53.43 59.16
N LEU A 60 -28.72 -53.70 57.86
CA LEU A 60 -27.79 -54.52 57.09
C LEU A 60 -27.37 -53.75 55.83
N THR A 61 -26.11 -53.32 55.81
CA THR A 61 -25.54 -52.46 54.75
C THR A 61 -24.44 -53.21 54.02
N LEU A 62 -24.64 -53.51 52.73
CA LEU A 62 -23.62 -54.04 51.85
C LEU A 62 -22.77 -52.88 51.32
N GLY A 63 -21.64 -52.64 51.98
CA GLY A 63 -20.62 -51.70 51.52
C GLY A 63 -19.60 -52.36 50.60
N ILE A 64 -19.31 -51.75 49.45
CA ILE A 64 -18.14 -52.06 48.62
C ILE A 64 -17.05 -51.09 49.04
N SER A 65 -15.99 -51.60 49.68
CA SER A 65 -14.86 -50.76 50.11
C SER A 65 -13.81 -50.68 49.00
N ALA A 66 -13.45 -49.45 48.62
CA ALA A 66 -12.51 -49.15 47.56
C ALA A 66 -11.57 -48.02 48.01
N THR A 67 -10.27 -48.17 47.74
CA THR A 67 -9.27 -47.15 48.10
C THR A 67 -8.96 -46.26 46.90
N GLY A 68 -8.62 -45.01 47.19
CA GLY A 68 -8.30 -44.00 46.18
C GLY A 68 -7.60 -42.78 46.77
N GLN A 69 -7.52 -41.72 45.97
CA GLN A 69 -6.93 -40.45 46.38
C GLN A 69 -7.89 -39.29 46.13
N VAL A 70 -7.82 -38.28 47.00
CA VAL A 70 -8.53 -37.01 46.84
C VAL A 70 -7.90 -36.19 45.72
N GLU A 71 -8.68 -35.83 44.72
CA GLU A 71 -8.33 -34.92 43.64
C GLU A 71 -9.23 -33.67 43.66
N PRO A 72 -8.74 -32.50 43.23
CA PRO A 72 -9.59 -31.32 43.04
C PRO A 72 -10.53 -31.53 41.86
N ARG A 73 -11.72 -30.91 41.88
CA ARG A 73 -12.70 -31.09 40.79
C ARG A 73 -12.18 -30.61 39.43
N LEU A 74 -11.44 -29.51 39.43
CA LEU A 74 -10.73 -28.98 38.26
C LEU A 74 -9.26 -28.75 38.61
N ARG A 75 -8.38 -29.10 37.67
CA ARG A 75 -6.95 -28.77 37.70
C ARG A 75 -6.56 -28.24 36.33
N ALA A 76 -6.06 -27.01 36.28
CA ALA A 76 -5.49 -26.43 35.06
C ALA A 76 -4.00 -26.18 35.25
N GLU A 77 -3.20 -26.60 34.27
CA GLU A 77 -1.81 -26.21 34.13
C GLU A 77 -1.77 -25.03 33.15
N ILE A 78 -1.68 -23.82 33.70
CA ILE A 78 -1.84 -22.56 32.96
C ILE A 78 -0.47 -22.16 32.42
N ALA A 79 -0.35 -22.07 31.10
CA ALA A 79 0.88 -21.73 30.38
C ALA A 79 0.71 -20.46 29.54
N PHE A 80 1.77 -19.68 29.40
CA PHE A 80 1.79 -18.55 28.46
C PHE A 80 1.74 -19.07 27.01
N ALA A 81 0.98 -18.38 26.16
CA ALA A 81 1.01 -18.61 24.71
C ALA A 81 2.33 -18.14 24.08
N LEU A 82 3.01 -17.19 24.73
CA LEU A 82 4.27 -16.59 24.29
C LEU A 82 5.46 -17.10 25.09
N THR A 83 6.64 -17.12 24.44
CA THR A 83 7.92 -17.33 25.12
C THR A 83 8.52 -15.98 25.50
N GLY A 84 9.02 -15.85 26.73
CA GLY A 84 9.54 -14.59 27.23
C GLY A 84 10.14 -14.71 28.62
N ARG A 85 10.56 -13.57 29.18
CA ARG A 85 11.02 -13.46 30.56
C ARG A 85 9.88 -12.96 31.43
N VAL A 86 9.69 -13.54 32.62
CA VAL A 86 8.75 -13.05 33.61
C VAL A 86 9.23 -11.69 34.13
N ALA A 87 8.41 -10.66 33.99
CA ALA A 87 8.68 -9.35 34.58
C ALA A 87 8.16 -9.30 36.02
N GLU A 88 6.91 -9.72 36.23
CA GLU A 88 6.19 -9.62 37.49
C GLU A 88 5.36 -10.88 37.75
N VAL A 89 5.21 -11.22 39.03
CA VAL A 89 4.29 -12.24 39.53
C VAL A 89 3.36 -11.55 40.51
N PHE A 90 2.05 -11.71 40.34
CA PHE A 90 1.04 -10.98 41.10
C PHE A 90 0.46 -11.79 42.27
N VAL A 91 0.69 -13.10 42.30
CA VAL A 91 0.05 -14.05 43.24
C VAL A 91 1.07 -14.97 43.91
N ALA A 92 0.74 -15.48 45.09
CA ALA A 92 1.55 -16.43 45.86
C ALA A 92 1.00 -17.87 45.81
N GLU A 93 1.85 -18.86 46.11
CA GLU A 93 1.39 -20.23 46.33
C GLU A 93 0.44 -20.30 47.54
N GLY A 94 -0.68 -21.01 47.38
CA GLY A 94 -1.74 -21.09 48.40
C GLY A 94 -2.72 -19.91 48.40
N GLU A 95 -2.53 -18.90 47.54
CA GLU A 95 -3.48 -17.78 47.38
C GLU A 95 -4.72 -18.20 46.60
N PHE A 96 -5.89 -17.68 47.00
CA PHE A 96 -7.15 -17.83 46.27
C PHE A 96 -7.31 -16.71 45.26
N VAL A 97 -7.62 -17.06 44.01
CA VAL A 97 -7.76 -16.15 42.87
C VAL A 97 -9.09 -16.37 42.18
N SER A 98 -9.72 -15.29 41.71
CA SER A 98 -10.94 -15.36 40.91
C SER A 98 -10.64 -15.46 39.41
N ALA A 99 -11.58 -15.99 38.63
CA ALA A 99 -11.51 -16.01 37.17
C ALA A 99 -11.20 -14.61 36.59
N GLY A 100 -10.27 -14.56 35.63
CA GLY A 100 -9.77 -13.31 35.03
C GLY A 100 -8.69 -12.59 35.84
N THR A 101 -8.37 -13.02 37.07
CA THR A 101 -7.29 -12.39 37.87
C THR A 101 -5.93 -12.59 37.19
N PRO A 102 -5.13 -11.53 36.98
CA PRO A 102 -3.74 -11.64 36.53
C PRO A 102 -2.88 -12.40 37.54
N LEU A 103 -2.18 -13.43 37.06
CA LEU A 103 -1.30 -14.30 37.85
C LEU A 103 0.16 -13.90 37.68
N MET A 104 0.57 -13.68 36.43
CA MET A 104 1.95 -13.39 36.04
C MET A 104 1.97 -12.52 34.78
N ARG A 105 3.02 -11.72 34.59
CA ARG A 105 3.24 -10.90 33.39
C ARG A 105 4.67 -11.03 32.86
N LEU A 106 4.80 -11.14 31.54
CA LEU A 106 6.09 -11.13 30.84
C LEU A 106 6.64 -9.71 30.66
N ASP A 107 7.91 -9.59 30.28
CA ASP A 107 8.52 -8.32 29.86
C ASP A 107 7.87 -7.83 28.55
N ASP A 108 6.82 -7.02 28.72
CA ASP A 108 5.93 -6.53 27.66
C ASP A 108 6.52 -5.35 26.86
N ARG A 109 7.67 -4.80 27.24
CA ARG A 109 8.21 -3.55 26.66
C ARG A 109 8.40 -3.59 25.15
N GLN A 110 8.77 -4.76 24.60
CA GLN A 110 8.88 -4.95 23.15
C GLN A 110 7.52 -5.07 22.46
N LEU A 111 6.52 -5.63 23.14
CA LEU A 111 5.15 -5.81 22.66
C LEU A 111 4.38 -4.49 22.67
N VAL A 112 4.54 -3.70 23.73
CA VAL A 112 4.07 -2.31 23.82
C VAL A 112 4.66 -1.47 22.68
N ALA A 113 5.97 -1.56 22.44
CA ALA A 113 6.61 -0.85 21.33
C ALA A 113 6.13 -1.35 19.95
N ALA A 114 5.83 -2.65 19.80
CA ALA A 114 5.28 -3.21 18.57
C ALA A 114 3.84 -2.72 18.31
N ARG A 115 2.98 -2.68 19.33
CA ARG A 115 1.65 -2.08 19.27
C ARG A 115 1.73 -0.61 18.87
N ASP A 116 2.60 0.17 19.51
CA ASP A 116 2.73 1.61 19.23
C ASP A 116 3.25 1.86 17.80
N ALA A 117 4.16 1.03 17.31
CA ALA A 117 4.58 1.07 15.91
C ALA A 117 3.44 0.70 14.93
N ALA A 118 2.62 -0.31 15.25
CA ALA A 118 1.47 -0.69 14.45
C ALA A 118 0.37 0.39 14.44
N ALA A 119 0.08 1.00 15.59
CA ALA A 119 -0.86 2.12 15.71
C ALA A 119 -0.38 3.35 14.92
N ALA A 120 0.92 3.67 14.96
CA ALA A 120 1.50 4.74 14.15
C ALA A 120 1.45 4.44 12.63
N ASN A 121 1.54 3.16 12.24
CA ASN A 121 1.35 2.75 10.84
C ASN A 121 -0.11 2.85 10.40
N LEU A 122 -1.07 2.50 11.27
CA LEU A 122 -2.50 2.69 11.02
C LEU A 122 -2.84 4.17 10.82
N ALA A 123 -2.43 5.04 11.75
CA ALA A 123 -2.65 6.49 11.64
C ALA A 123 -2.07 7.10 10.35
N ARG A 124 -0.94 6.55 9.85
CA ARG A 124 -0.38 6.92 8.54
C ARG A 124 -1.27 6.45 7.40
N ALA A 125 -1.71 5.19 7.41
CA ALA A 125 -2.59 4.64 6.37
C ALA A 125 -3.94 5.36 6.30
N GLU A 126 -4.50 5.76 7.44
CA GLU A 126 -5.70 6.59 7.53
C GLU A 126 -5.49 7.98 6.93
N ALA A 127 -4.35 8.62 7.20
CA ALA A 127 -3.99 9.91 6.60
C ALA A 127 -3.77 9.80 5.08
N ASP A 128 -3.13 8.72 4.62
CA ASP A 128 -2.97 8.42 3.18
C ASP A 128 -4.32 8.15 2.51
N LEU A 129 -5.27 7.51 3.20
CA LEU A 129 -6.65 7.33 2.72
C LEU A 129 -7.43 8.65 2.67
N LEU A 130 -7.26 9.54 3.66
CA LEU A 130 -7.86 10.86 3.64
C LEU A 130 -7.34 11.68 2.45
N ALA A 131 -6.01 11.74 2.26
CA ALA A 131 -5.39 12.39 1.11
C ALA A 131 -5.85 11.79 -0.22
N ALA A 132 -6.00 10.45 -0.29
CA ALA A 132 -6.54 9.76 -1.46
C ALA A 132 -8.04 10.05 -1.72
N ARG A 133 -8.80 10.49 -0.72
CA ARG A 133 -10.22 10.90 -0.86
C ARG A 133 -10.38 12.39 -1.16
N GLU A 134 -9.52 13.24 -0.63
CA GLU A 134 -9.53 14.70 -0.88
C GLU A 134 -9.00 15.06 -2.29
N GLY A 135 -8.14 14.22 -2.88
CA GLY A 135 -7.72 14.37 -4.27
C GLY A 135 -6.67 15.47 -4.47
N ALA A 136 -6.90 16.37 -5.43
CA ALA A 136 -5.97 17.47 -5.70
C ALA A 136 -6.18 18.64 -4.73
N THR A 137 -5.11 19.15 -4.13
CA THR A 137 -5.22 20.26 -3.18
C THR A 137 -5.60 21.58 -3.88
N PRO A 138 -6.21 22.54 -3.16
CA PRO A 138 -6.52 23.86 -3.71
C PRO A 138 -5.30 24.56 -4.33
N GLU A 139 -4.11 24.38 -3.77
CA GLU A 139 -2.85 24.91 -4.27
C GLU A 139 -2.46 24.30 -5.62
N GLN A 140 -2.56 22.97 -5.76
CA GLN A 140 -2.29 22.26 -7.02
C GLN A 140 -3.27 22.66 -8.11
N LEU A 141 -4.55 22.85 -7.76
CA LEU A 141 -5.57 23.35 -8.69
C LEU A 141 -5.30 24.80 -9.10
N ALA A 142 -4.92 25.68 -8.16
CA ALA A 142 -4.56 27.06 -8.46
C ALA A 142 -3.31 27.16 -9.33
N GLU A 143 -2.30 26.31 -9.11
CA GLU A 143 -1.11 26.22 -9.96
C GLU A 143 -1.47 25.76 -11.38
N ALA A 144 -2.24 24.67 -11.53
CA ALA A 144 -2.66 24.18 -12.84
C ALA A 144 -3.54 25.21 -13.59
N GLN A 145 -4.41 25.95 -12.89
CA GLN A 145 -5.14 27.08 -13.47
C GLN A 145 -4.23 28.24 -13.87
N ALA A 146 -3.14 28.50 -13.14
CA ALA A 146 -2.14 29.49 -13.53
C ALA A 146 -1.36 29.04 -14.78
N GLN A 147 -0.98 27.76 -14.88
CA GLN A 147 -0.35 27.17 -16.06
C GLN A 147 -1.27 27.27 -17.30
N VAL A 148 -2.57 26.95 -17.17
CA VAL A 148 -3.55 27.12 -18.25
C VAL A 148 -3.65 28.59 -18.68
N ARG A 149 -3.72 29.55 -17.75
CA ARG A 149 -3.74 30.98 -18.07
C ARG A 149 -2.46 31.44 -18.78
N ALA A 150 -1.29 30.96 -18.34
CA ALA A 150 -0.01 31.27 -18.99
C ALA A 150 0.06 30.72 -20.42
N ALA A 151 -0.37 29.48 -20.64
CA ALA A 151 -0.42 28.87 -21.98
C ALA A 151 -1.45 29.54 -22.90
N GLN A 152 -2.61 29.97 -22.37
CA GLN A 152 -3.57 30.80 -23.12
C GLN A 152 -2.96 32.14 -23.53
N GLY A 153 -2.24 32.81 -22.61
CA GLY A 153 -1.53 34.05 -22.89
C GLY A 153 -0.47 33.89 -23.98
N GLY A 154 0.36 32.84 -23.90
CA GLY A 154 1.37 32.53 -24.91
C GLY A 154 0.79 32.26 -26.30
N LEU A 155 -0.31 31.49 -26.38
CA LEU A 155 -1.02 31.26 -27.63
C LEU A 155 -1.61 32.55 -28.20
N ALA A 156 -2.29 33.35 -27.37
CA ALA A 156 -2.88 34.63 -27.77
C ALA A 156 -1.81 35.62 -28.25
N GLN A 157 -0.62 35.63 -27.63
CA GLN A 157 0.51 36.48 -28.02
C GLN A 157 1.02 36.13 -29.43
N ILE A 158 1.16 34.84 -29.78
CA ILE A 158 1.61 34.43 -31.13
C ILE A 158 0.50 34.57 -32.19
N GLN A 159 -0.77 34.44 -31.79
CA GLN A 159 -1.89 34.73 -32.69
C GLN A 159 -1.98 36.23 -33.00
N GLY A 160 -1.82 37.10 -32.00
CA GLY A 160 -1.85 38.56 -32.12
C GLY A 160 -0.57 39.23 -32.62
N SER A 161 0.57 38.53 -32.69
CA SER A 161 1.87 39.12 -33.06
C SER A 161 2.01 39.55 -34.52
N VAL A 162 1.05 39.21 -35.37
CA VAL A 162 0.99 39.65 -36.76
C VAL A 162 -0.43 40.10 -37.05
N SER A 163 -0.59 41.39 -37.31
CA SER A 163 -1.86 42.01 -37.67
C SER A 163 -2.22 41.78 -39.14
N ALA A 164 -3.47 42.08 -39.50
CA ALA A 164 -3.89 42.15 -40.90
C ALA A 164 -3.14 43.25 -41.69
N ALA A 165 -2.64 44.28 -41.01
CA ALA A 165 -1.86 45.35 -41.63
C ALA A 165 -0.46 44.85 -42.03
N ASP A 166 0.20 44.06 -41.19
CA ASP A 166 1.52 43.48 -41.47
C ASP A 166 1.47 42.53 -42.68
N LEU A 167 0.41 41.71 -42.77
CA LEU A 167 0.18 40.84 -43.92
C LEU A 167 -0.11 41.63 -45.21
N THR A 168 -0.85 42.73 -45.12
CA THR A 168 -1.11 43.62 -46.26
C THR A 168 0.18 44.32 -46.71
N ALA A 169 0.98 44.83 -45.78
CA ALA A 169 2.26 45.47 -46.08
C ALA A 169 3.27 44.50 -46.71
N ALA A 170 3.39 43.27 -46.19
CA ALA A 170 4.27 42.25 -46.75
C ALA A 170 3.83 41.81 -48.17
N ARG A 171 2.52 41.70 -48.42
CA ARG A 171 1.99 41.43 -49.78
C ARG A 171 2.29 42.58 -50.75
N ALA A 172 2.05 43.82 -50.34
CA ALA A 172 2.34 45.00 -51.15
C ALA A 172 3.84 45.12 -51.48
N ALA A 173 4.74 44.80 -50.52
CA ALA A 173 6.18 44.78 -50.76
C ALA A 173 6.61 43.70 -51.77
N VAL A 174 5.95 42.53 -51.79
CA VAL A 174 6.17 41.51 -52.83
C VAL A 174 5.69 42.02 -54.19
N GLU A 175 4.50 42.61 -54.25
CA GLU A 175 3.90 43.16 -55.48
C GLU A 175 4.75 44.29 -56.08
N GLU A 176 5.23 45.23 -55.24
CA GLU A 176 6.14 46.30 -55.63
C GLU A 176 7.48 45.74 -56.17
N ALA A 177 8.07 44.76 -55.47
CA ALA A 177 9.32 44.14 -55.90
C ALA A 177 9.15 43.35 -57.21
N GLN A 178 8.00 42.69 -57.43
CA GLN A 178 7.65 42.04 -58.69
C GLN A 178 7.46 43.06 -59.82
N ALA A 179 6.72 44.14 -59.58
CA ALA A 179 6.49 45.19 -60.58
C ALA A 179 7.81 45.86 -61.00
N ASN A 180 8.69 46.17 -60.04
CA ASN A 180 10.01 46.72 -60.32
C ASN A 180 10.91 45.73 -61.09
N LEU A 181 10.90 44.44 -60.75
CA LEU A 181 11.64 43.43 -61.51
C LEU A 181 11.09 43.30 -62.94
N ALA A 182 9.77 43.21 -63.11
CA ALA A 182 9.13 43.12 -64.42
C ALA A 182 9.42 44.36 -65.30
N GLN A 183 9.46 45.56 -64.70
CA GLN A 183 9.85 46.79 -65.40
C GLN A 183 11.33 46.74 -65.86
N LEU A 184 12.23 46.15 -65.07
CA LEU A 184 13.65 46.00 -65.42
C LEU A 184 13.90 44.89 -66.45
N GLU A 185 13.09 43.82 -66.44
CA GLU A 185 13.14 42.71 -67.40
C GLU A 185 12.47 43.04 -68.74
N ALA A 186 11.49 43.96 -68.76
CA ALA A 186 10.88 44.47 -69.99
C ALA A 186 11.82 45.31 -70.87
N GLY A 187 13.00 45.69 -70.35
CA GLY A 187 14.05 46.40 -71.07
C GLY A 187 13.74 47.88 -71.36
N PRO A 188 14.52 48.53 -72.23
CA PRO A 188 14.26 49.91 -72.66
C PRO A 188 12.90 50.00 -73.35
N ARG A 189 12.13 51.06 -73.08
CA ARG A 189 10.87 51.27 -73.79
C ARG A 189 11.16 51.50 -75.26
N SER A 190 10.27 51.04 -76.15
CA SER A 190 10.35 51.30 -77.59
C SER A 190 10.61 52.79 -77.89
N ASN A 191 9.92 53.68 -77.19
CA ASN A 191 10.07 55.14 -77.30
C ASN A 191 11.44 55.68 -76.88
N ASP A 192 12.18 54.97 -76.01
CA ASP A 192 13.53 55.35 -75.58
C ASP A 192 14.55 54.89 -76.63
N LEU A 193 14.39 53.68 -77.15
CA LEU A 193 15.18 53.15 -78.26
C LEU A 193 15.01 53.99 -79.53
N THR A 194 13.76 54.31 -79.92
CA THR A 194 13.47 55.18 -81.08
C THR A 194 14.14 56.55 -80.93
N ARG A 195 14.09 57.17 -79.74
CA ARG A 195 14.75 58.46 -79.51
C ARG A 195 16.27 58.38 -79.66
N ALA A 196 16.92 57.36 -79.09
CA ALA A 196 18.36 57.17 -79.23
C ALA A 196 18.78 56.93 -80.69
N THR A 197 18.04 56.10 -81.43
CA THR A 197 18.29 55.89 -82.88
C THR A 197 18.11 57.18 -83.68
N SER A 198 17.07 57.97 -83.41
CA SER A 198 16.90 59.29 -84.04
C SER A 198 18.04 60.25 -83.72
N THR A 199 18.51 60.31 -82.47
CA THR A 199 19.66 61.17 -82.08
C THR A 199 20.95 60.77 -82.81
N LEU A 200 21.19 59.48 -83.02
CA LEU A 200 22.34 58.99 -83.79
C LEU A 200 22.25 59.37 -85.28
N GLU A 201 21.08 59.22 -85.89
CA GLU A 201 20.84 59.63 -87.29
C GLU A 201 20.94 61.16 -87.47
N GLU A 202 20.42 61.95 -86.53
CA GLU A 202 20.59 63.41 -86.51
C GLU A 202 22.08 63.81 -86.41
N ALA A 203 22.85 63.13 -85.55
CA ALA A 203 24.29 63.38 -85.40
C ALA A 203 25.08 63.03 -86.69
N ARG A 204 24.71 61.93 -87.37
CA ARG A 204 25.27 61.56 -88.69
C ARG A 204 24.92 62.57 -89.78
N ALA A 205 23.67 63.02 -89.82
CA ALA A 205 23.22 64.03 -90.78
C ALA A 205 23.83 65.42 -90.52
N GLU A 206 24.18 65.75 -89.28
CA GLU A 206 24.94 66.96 -88.93
C GLU A 206 26.42 66.85 -89.37
N LEU A 207 27.09 65.71 -89.15
CA LEU A 207 28.46 65.48 -89.63
C LEU A 207 28.56 65.70 -91.14
N GLU A 208 27.66 65.10 -91.94
CA GLU A 208 27.74 65.22 -93.40
C GLU A 208 27.44 66.64 -93.90
N ARG A 209 26.53 67.36 -93.24
CA ARG A 209 26.27 68.79 -93.51
C ARG A 209 27.46 69.67 -93.15
N GLN A 210 28.09 69.48 -91.98
CA GLN A 210 29.29 70.21 -91.60
C GLN A 210 30.47 69.91 -92.52
N ARG A 211 30.71 68.63 -92.83
CA ARG A 211 31.76 68.20 -93.75
C ARG A 211 31.64 68.86 -95.11
N SER A 212 30.43 68.87 -95.67
CA SER A 212 30.14 69.54 -96.94
C SER A 212 30.43 71.04 -96.86
N ALA A 213 29.91 71.72 -95.84
CA ALA A 213 30.07 73.17 -95.67
C ALA A 213 31.54 73.59 -95.44
N LEU A 214 32.26 72.88 -94.58
CA LEU A 214 33.66 73.14 -94.24
C LEU A 214 34.59 72.86 -95.42
N SER A 215 34.34 71.78 -96.18
CA SER A 215 35.05 71.46 -97.42
C SER A 215 34.86 72.58 -98.47
N SER A 216 33.63 73.04 -98.68
CA SER A 216 33.35 74.17 -99.59
C SER A 216 34.01 75.47 -99.12
N ALA A 217 33.96 75.80 -97.83
CA ALA A 217 34.59 77.01 -97.29
C ALA A 217 36.11 77.02 -97.48
N LYS A 218 36.76 75.87 -97.23
CA LYS A 218 38.20 75.66 -97.44
C LYS A 218 38.61 75.76 -98.91
N GLU A 219 37.82 75.20 -99.83
CA GLU A 219 38.11 75.28 -101.26
C GLU A 219 37.89 76.70 -101.81
N ASN A 220 36.85 77.42 -101.35
CA ASN A 220 36.68 78.84 -101.67
C ASN A 220 37.86 79.70 -101.18
N ALA A 221 38.34 79.47 -99.96
CA ALA A 221 39.51 80.17 -99.42
C ALA A 221 40.79 79.83 -100.21
N ARG A 222 40.96 78.59 -100.65
CA ARG A 222 42.07 78.16 -101.52
C ARG A 222 42.06 78.87 -102.88
N GLN A 223 40.88 78.97 -103.50
CA GLN A 223 40.71 79.68 -104.77
C GLN A 223 40.98 81.19 -104.62
N LEU A 224 40.66 81.76 -103.45
CA LEU A 224 41.02 83.14 -103.12
C LEU A 224 42.54 83.29 -103.03
N VAL A 225 43.26 82.42 -102.30
CA VAL A 225 44.74 82.41 -102.24
C VAL A 225 45.35 82.35 -103.64
N GLU A 226 44.89 81.44 -104.50
CA GLU A 226 45.38 81.33 -105.89
C GLU A 226 45.12 82.60 -106.70
N THR A 227 43.93 83.18 -106.57
CA THR A 227 43.57 84.44 -107.25
C THR A 227 44.43 85.61 -106.76
N ARG A 228 44.71 85.70 -105.45
CA ARG A 228 45.58 86.73 -104.87
C ARG A 228 47.04 86.53 -105.23
N ALA A 229 47.55 85.29 -105.26
CA ALA A 229 48.90 84.99 -105.72
C ALA A 229 49.12 85.37 -107.19
N ASN A 230 48.11 85.15 -108.05
CA ASN A 230 48.12 85.63 -109.43
C ASN A 230 48.07 87.18 -109.50
N ALA A 231 47.32 87.85 -108.63
CA ALA A 231 47.31 89.31 -108.53
C ALA A 231 48.67 89.88 -108.09
N VAL A 232 49.32 89.27 -107.10
CA VAL A 232 50.70 89.61 -106.68
C VAL A 232 51.67 89.46 -107.85
N ARG A 233 51.64 88.34 -108.58
CA ARG A 233 52.51 88.14 -109.77
C ARG A 233 52.31 89.24 -110.83
N ASN A 234 51.07 89.66 -111.06
CA ASN A 234 50.75 90.75 -111.98
C ASN A 234 51.25 92.11 -111.45
N ALA A 235 51.05 92.39 -110.15
CA ALA A 235 51.51 93.62 -109.51
C ALA A 235 53.04 93.72 -109.46
N GLN A 236 53.76 92.62 -109.17
CA GLN A 236 55.22 92.52 -109.24
C GLN A 236 55.74 92.82 -110.65
N SER A 237 55.05 92.31 -111.68
CA SER A 237 55.39 92.58 -113.08
C SER A 237 55.19 94.07 -113.43
N ALA A 238 54.08 94.67 -112.99
CA ALA A 238 53.79 96.09 -113.19
C ALA A 238 54.78 97.00 -112.44
N TYR A 239 55.06 96.71 -111.17
CA TYR A 239 56.07 97.41 -110.36
C TYR A 239 57.45 97.35 -110.99
N SER A 240 57.89 96.17 -111.45
CA SER A 240 59.16 95.99 -112.16
C SER A 240 59.21 96.89 -113.41
N SER A 241 58.17 96.89 -114.25
CA SER A 241 58.12 97.79 -115.42
C SER A 241 58.15 99.27 -115.05
N ALA A 242 57.38 99.71 -114.04
CA ALA A 242 57.34 101.11 -113.63
C ALA A 242 58.66 101.58 -113.00
N TYR A 243 59.37 100.70 -112.28
CA TYR A 243 60.70 100.97 -111.75
C TYR A 243 61.71 101.18 -112.88
N TRP A 244 61.76 100.29 -113.88
CA TRP A 244 62.68 100.44 -115.01
C TRP A 244 62.33 101.66 -115.89
N ASP A 245 61.03 101.93 -116.12
CA ASP A 245 60.57 103.14 -116.82
C ASP A 245 61.04 104.42 -116.08
N LEU A 246 60.85 104.49 -114.75
CA LEU A 246 61.29 105.64 -113.93
C LEU A 246 62.82 105.80 -113.91
N GLN A 247 63.59 104.71 -113.78
CA GLN A 247 65.06 104.76 -113.83
C GLN A 247 65.56 105.27 -115.19
N HIS A 248 64.91 104.91 -116.30
CA HIS A 248 65.23 105.46 -117.62
C HIS A 248 64.97 106.96 -117.69
N VAL A 249 63.82 107.42 -117.18
CA VAL A 249 63.46 108.85 -117.18
C VAL A 249 64.44 109.67 -116.32
N LEU A 250 64.83 109.17 -115.14
CA LEU A 250 65.79 109.82 -114.25
C LEU A 250 67.22 109.88 -114.83
N ALA A 251 67.60 108.92 -115.69
CA ALA A 251 68.93 108.88 -116.31
C ALA A 251 69.02 109.67 -117.62
N ASN A 252 67.96 109.69 -118.42
CA ASN A 252 67.99 110.15 -119.82
C ASN A 252 67.00 111.29 -120.15
N GLU A 253 66.19 111.75 -119.19
CA GLU A 253 65.16 112.82 -119.36
C GLU A 253 64.19 112.62 -120.55
N THR A 254 63.99 111.35 -120.95
CA THR A 254 63.29 110.95 -122.18
C THR A 254 62.36 109.75 -121.95
N ASP A 255 61.26 109.71 -122.70
CA ASP A 255 60.24 108.66 -122.65
C ASP A 255 60.81 107.28 -123.06
N PRO A 256 60.77 106.26 -122.18
CA PRO A 256 61.32 104.93 -122.46
C PRO A 256 60.66 104.18 -123.63
N ARG A 257 59.51 104.65 -124.15
CA ARG A 257 58.74 103.97 -125.21
C ARG A 257 58.88 104.63 -126.59
N ASN A 258 59.23 105.92 -126.65
CA ASN A 258 59.32 106.67 -127.91
C ASN A 258 60.49 107.67 -128.01
N GLY A 259 61.28 107.86 -126.95
CA GLY A 259 62.48 108.70 -126.95
C GLY A 259 62.24 110.22 -126.96
N ARG A 260 61.00 110.70 -126.80
CA ARG A 260 60.71 112.14 -126.68
C ARG A 260 61.25 112.71 -125.37
N SER A 261 61.82 113.91 -125.41
CA SER A 261 62.19 114.68 -124.21
C SER A 261 60.94 115.04 -123.37
N LEU A 262 61.05 114.82 -122.06
CA LEU A 262 59.96 114.98 -121.09
C LEU A 262 60.11 116.28 -120.30
N ASN A 263 59.02 117.02 -120.13
CA ASN A 263 59.00 118.17 -119.23
C ASN A 263 58.88 117.74 -117.75
N SER A 264 59.10 118.66 -116.81
CA SER A 264 59.12 118.37 -115.36
C SER A 264 57.83 117.77 -114.81
N PHE A 265 56.66 118.09 -115.40
CA PHE A 265 55.39 117.49 -115.01
C PHE A 265 55.26 116.05 -115.53
N GLU A 266 55.66 115.83 -116.79
CA GLU A 266 55.65 114.49 -117.40
C GLU A 266 56.64 113.54 -116.70
N GLN A 267 57.79 114.04 -116.22
CA GLN A 267 58.71 113.25 -115.38
C GLN A 267 58.08 112.87 -114.03
N GLN A 268 57.30 113.78 -113.43
CA GLN A 268 56.60 113.53 -112.17
C GLN A 268 55.47 112.49 -112.31
N ASP A 269 54.84 112.37 -113.48
CA ASP A 269 53.84 111.32 -113.75
C ASP A 269 54.47 109.91 -113.68
N TYR A 270 55.73 109.70 -114.09
CA TYR A 270 56.42 108.41 -113.93
C TYR A 270 56.74 108.09 -112.46
N GLN A 271 57.08 109.11 -111.65
CA GLN A 271 57.24 108.94 -110.20
C GLN A 271 55.93 108.47 -109.56
N VAL A 272 54.81 109.14 -109.89
CA VAL A 272 53.46 108.77 -109.41
C VAL A 272 53.05 107.37 -109.91
N ALA A 273 53.42 107.00 -111.14
CA ALA A 273 53.16 105.66 -111.67
C ALA A 273 53.93 104.56 -110.92
N TYR A 274 55.19 104.81 -110.56
CA TYR A 274 55.98 103.92 -109.72
C TYR A 274 55.40 103.81 -108.30
N ASP A 275 55.12 104.93 -107.63
CA ASP A 275 54.57 104.94 -106.27
C ASP A 275 53.22 104.22 -106.21
N ARG A 276 52.38 104.39 -107.25
CA ARG A 276 51.11 103.68 -107.41
C ARG A 276 51.28 102.19 -107.64
N ALA A 277 52.30 101.76 -108.39
CA ALA A 277 52.61 100.35 -108.61
C ALA A 277 53.22 99.69 -107.35
N ALA A 278 54.01 100.43 -106.59
CA ALA A 278 54.55 100.00 -105.29
C ALA A 278 53.44 99.79 -104.26
N LEU A 279 52.50 100.75 -104.17
CA LEU A 279 51.31 100.62 -103.32
C LEU A 279 50.44 99.43 -103.77
N ALA A 280 50.17 99.29 -105.07
CA ALA A 280 49.38 98.17 -105.60
C ALA A 280 50.03 96.80 -105.37
N LEU A 281 51.37 96.73 -105.32
CA LEU A 281 52.10 95.53 -104.93
C LEU A 281 51.92 95.24 -103.43
N ALA A 282 52.13 96.23 -102.56
CA ALA A 282 51.95 96.10 -101.12
C ALA A 282 50.50 95.69 -100.76
N ASP A 283 49.50 96.29 -101.41
CA ASP A 283 48.08 95.93 -101.27
C ASP A 283 47.81 94.49 -101.73
N ALA A 284 48.43 94.04 -102.83
CA ALA A 284 48.28 92.68 -103.33
C ALA A 284 48.95 91.65 -102.39
N GLU A 285 50.13 91.96 -101.85
CA GLU A 285 50.86 91.11 -100.90
C GLU A 285 50.11 91.01 -99.57
N ALA A 286 49.58 92.12 -99.04
CA ALA A 286 48.71 92.12 -97.87
C ALA A 286 47.40 91.34 -98.10
N ALA A 287 46.82 91.43 -99.30
CA ALA A 287 45.62 90.66 -99.66
C ALA A 287 45.91 89.15 -99.83
N LEU A 288 47.13 88.75 -100.17
CA LEU A 288 47.57 87.36 -100.18
C LEU A 288 47.79 86.82 -98.76
N ASP A 289 48.53 87.55 -97.92
CA ASP A 289 48.75 87.20 -96.50
C ASP A 289 47.43 87.06 -95.72
N GLN A 290 46.44 87.91 -96.00
CA GLN A 290 45.09 87.74 -95.45
C GLN A 290 44.40 86.47 -95.99
N ALA A 291 44.48 86.18 -97.29
CA ALA A 291 43.89 84.98 -97.86
C ALA A 291 44.53 83.68 -97.32
N ASP A 292 45.84 83.69 -97.05
CA ASP A 292 46.55 82.55 -96.44
C ASP A 292 46.09 82.33 -94.98
N LYS A 293 45.86 83.41 -94.21
CA LYS A 293 45.27 83.32 -92.86
C LYS A 293 43.83 82.83 -92.90
N ASP A 294 43.04 83.27 -93.86
CA ASP A 294 41.66 82.81 -94.05
C ASP A 294 41.63 81.31 -94.41
N TYR A 295 42.55 80.85 -95.26
CA TYR A 295 42.71 79.44 -95.60
C TYR A 295 43.20 78.58 -94.41
N ALA A 296 44.16 79.07 -93.63
CA ALA A 296 44.62 78.41 -92.41
C ALA A 296 43.49 78.29 -91.38
N THR A 297 42.70 79.35 -91.22
CA THR A 297 41.49 79.38 -90.37
C THR A 297 40.45 78.38 -90.87
N ALA A 298 40.18 78.33 -92.18
CA ALA A 298 39.25 77.38 -92.78
C ALA A 298 39.68 75.92 -92.55
N ARG A 299 40.98 75.60 -92.65
CA ARG A 299 41.52 74.28 -92.29
C ARG A 299 41.34 73.95 -90.81
N GLN A 300 41.61 74.90 -89.90
CA GLN A 300 41.44 74.67 -88.46
C GLN A 300 39.97 74.45 -88.08
N ASN A 301 39.06 75.19 -88.71
CA ASN A 301 37.62 75.01 -88.56
C ASN A 301 37.13 73.68 -89.13
N GLU A 302 37.69 73.21 -90.26
CA GLU A 302 37.41 71.88 -90.80
C GLU A 302 37.78 70.77 -89.78
N VAL A 303 39.00 70.80 -89.25
CA VAL A 303 39.48 69.79 -88.29
C VAL A 303 38.66 69.81 -87.00
N SER A 304 38.52 70.98 -86.37
CA SER A 304 37.82 71.10 -85.09
C SER A 304 36.31 70.90 -85.18
N GLY A 305 35.68 71.33 -86.28
CA GLY A 305 34.27 71.08 -86.58
C GLY A 305 33.99 69.58 -86.69
N LEU A 306 34.69 68.89 -87.59
CA LEU A 306 34.55 67.45 -87.81
C LEU A 306 34.76 66.66 -86.52
N GLN A 307 35.84 66.93 -85.79
CA GLN A 307 36.16 66.25 -84.53
C GLN A 307 35.04 66.44 -83.48
N SER A 308 34.40 67.62 -83.43
CA SER A 308 33.26 67.87 -82.53
C SER A 308 32.00 67.08 -82.92
N THR A 309 31.73 66.91 -84.22
CA THR A 309 30.61 66.10 -84.72
C THR A 309 30.85 64.60 -84.56
N GLU A 310 32.09 64.13 -84.74
CA GLU A 310 32.47 62.73 -84.49
C GLU A 310 32.28 62.36 -83.02
N ALA A 311 32.67 63.23 -82.08
CA ALA A 311 32.44 63.03 -80.65
C ALA A 311 30.93 62.94 -80.29
N ARG A 312 30.07 63.70 -80.98
CA ARG A 312 28.60 63.60 -80.81
C ARG A 312 28.06 62.25 -81.31
N ILE A 313 28.54 61.76 -82.45
CA ILE A 313 28.18 60.43 -82.96
C ILE A 313 28.63 59.33 -81.98
N GLN A 314 29.86 59.40 -81.47
CA GLN A 314 30.36 58.45 -80.46
C GLN A 314 29.50 58.45 -79.19
N THR A 315 29.08 59.63 -78.72
CA THR A 315 28.20 59.76 -77.54
C THR A 315 26.82 59.16 -77.82
N ALA A 316 26.17 59.55 -78.92
CA ALA A 316 24.86 59.04 -79.30
C ALA A 316 24.85 57.52 -79.54
N GLN A 317 25.94 56.97 -80.10
CA GLN A 317 26.08 55.54 -80.30
C GLN A 317 26.35 54.79 -78.99
N ALA A 318 27.20 55.32 -78.09
CA ALA A 318 27.40 54.76 -76.75
C ALA A 318 26.12 54.79 -75.89
N ASP A 319 25.26 55.80 -76.07
CA ASP A 319 23.94 55.85 -75.43
C ASP A 319 22.97 54.81 -76.00
N LEU A 320 22.95 54.60 -77.33
CA LEU A 320 22.17 53.54 -77.97
C LEU A 320 22.65 52.15 -77.56
N ASP A 321 23.96 51.91 -77.55
CA ASP A 321 24.57 50.63 -77.16
C ASP A 321 24.29 50.31 -75.67
N ARG A 322 24.29 51.33 -74.79
CA ARG A 322 23.89 51.18 -73.37
C ARG A 322 22.43 50.78 -73.22
N LEU A 323 21.53 51.30 -74.07
CA LEU A 323 20.13 50.88 -74.08
C LEU A 323 19.99 49.45 -74.64
N LEU A 324 20.68 49.12 -75.73
CA LEU A 324 20.64 47.78 -76.35
C LEU A 324 21.21 46.68 -75.44
N ALA A 325 22.19 46.99 -74.58
CA ALA A 325 22.70 46.07 -73.56
C ALA A 325 21.67 45.73 -72.47
N GLY A 326 20.63 46.56 -72.30
CA GLY A 326 19.55 46.37 -71.34
C GLY A 326 19.92 46.76 -69.91
N SER A 327 19.13 46.30 -68.95
CA SER A 327 19.37 46.50 -67.52
C SER A 327 20.59 45.69 -67.06
N ASP A 328 21.57 46.34 -66.42
CA ASP A 328 22.77 45.66 -65.91
C ASP A 328 22.46 44.40 -65.09
N ALA A 329 23.27 43.36 -65.26
CA ALA A 329 23.11 42.09 -64.55
C ALA A 329 23.06 42.27 -63.02
N ASP A 330 23.84 43.20 -62.48
CA ASP A 330 23.86 43.55 -61.05
C ASP A 330 22.55 44.23 -60.59
N VAL A 331 21.92 45.04 -61.44
CA VAL A 331 20.64 45.70 -61.15
C VAL A 331 19.50 44.67 -61.14
N LEU A 332 19.50 43.74 -62.10
CA LEU A 332 18.56 42.61 -62.13
C LEU A 332 18.79 41.66 -60.93
N ALA A 333 20.04 41.38 -60.56
CA ALA A 333 20.37 40.59 -59.38
C ALA A 333 19.90 41.27 -58.09
N ALA A 334 20.09 42.59 -57.96
CA ALA A 334 19.61 43.37 -56.82
C ALA A 334 18.06 43.39 -56.75
N ALA A 335 17.37 43.51 -57.88
CA ALA A 335 15.91 43.44 -57.94
C ALA A 335 15.37 42.06 -57.55
N ARG A 336 15.97 40.97 -58.06
CA ARG A 336 15.65 39.59 -57.67
C ARG A 336 15.92 39.33 -56.19
N ALA A 337 17.01 39.87 -55.64
CA ALA A 337 17.31 39.79 -54.21
C ALA A 337 16.30 40.55 -53.33
N ARG A 338 15.78 41.70 -53.79
CA ARG A 338 14.68 42.42 -53.10
C ARG A 338 13.40 41.59 -53.09
N LEU A 339 13.02 41.01 -54.24
CA LEU A 339 11.86 40.13 -54.35
C LEU A 339 11.98 38.90 -53.43
N ALA A 340 13.14 38.22 -53.44
CA ALA A 340 13.38 37.06 -52.59
C ALA A 340 13.27 37.40 -51.08
N ARG A 341 13.74 38.59 -50.66
CA ARG A 341 13.58 39.07 -49.28
C ARG A 341 12.12 39.32 -48.93
N ALA A 342 11.38 40.05 -49.77
CA ALA A 342 9.95 40.31 -49.55
C ALA A 342 9.13 39.01 -49.49
N GLN A 343 9.45 38.02 -50.34
CA GLN A 343 8.83 36.70 -50.31
C GLN A 343 9.18 35.91 -49.04
N ALA A 344 10.43 35.98 -48.57
CA ALA A 344 10.86 35.36 -47.32
C ALA A 344 10.17 36.00 -46.10
N ASP A 345 10.02 37.33 -46.07
CA ASP A 345 9.29 38.03 -45.01
C ASP A 345 7.80 37.65 -45.01
N LEU A 346 7.14 37.60 -46.17
CA LEU A 346 5.76 37.12 -46.26
C LEU A 346 5.65 35.65 -45.78
N ALA A 347 6.58 34.78 -46.20
CA ALA A 347 6.61 33.38 -45.79
C ALA A 347 6.88 33.19 -44.29
N ARG A 348 7.66 34.07 -43.64
CA ARG A 348 7.84 34.09 -42.18
C ARG A 348 6.53 34.46 -41.45
N LEU A 349 5.70 35.32 -42.04
CA LEU A 349 4.43 35.76 -41.45
C LEU A 349 3.25 34.79 -41.70
N THR A 350 3.29 33.97 -42.75
CA THR A 350 2.19 33.08 -43.17
C THR A 350 2.53 31.59 -43.20
N GLY A 351 3.80 31.22 -43.18
CA GLY A 351 4.29 29.87 -43.49
C GLY A 351 4.49 28.95 -42.28
N GLY A 352 5.25 27.88 -42.54
CA GLY A 352 5.41 26.74 -41.63
C GLY A 352 5.99 27.09 -40.26
N GLU A 353 6.90 28.06 -40.15
CA GLU A 353 7.48 28.48 -38.87
C GLU A 353 6.41 29.03 -37.92
N ARG A 354 5.54 29.92 -38.41
CA ARG A 354 4.45 30.46 -37.61
C ARG A 354 3.39 29.41 -37.30
N ALA A 355 3.03 28.58 -38.27
CA ALA A 355 2.09 27.48 -38.05
C ALA A 355 2.62 26.49 -36.99
N GLY A 356 3.91 26.17 -37.02
CA GLY A 356 4.60 25.36 -36.02
C GLY A 356 4.62 26.03 -34.65
N ALA A 357 4.92 27.33 -34.57
CA ALA A 357 4.89 28.08 -33.30
C ALA A 357 3.49 28.14 -32.66
N ILE A 358 2.44 28.34 -33.48
CA ILE A 358 1.04 28.29 -33.03
C ILE A 358 0.69 26.87 -32.56
N SER A 359 1.07 25.84 -33.31
CA SER A 359 0.84 24.43 -32.97
C SER A 359 1.53 24.05 -31.64
N ALA A 360 2.77 24.49 -31.43
CA ALA A 360 3.51 24.25 -30.19
C ALA A 360 2.83 24.91 -28.98
N GLN A 361 2.33 26.14 -29.10
CA GLN A 361 1.57 26.80 -28.01
C GLN A 361 0.19 26.17 -27.80
N ALA A 362 -0.48 25.70 -28.87
CA ALA A 362 -1.73 24.98 -28.76
C ALA A 362 -1.56 23.65 -28.02
N ALA A 363 -0.51 22.88 -28.33
CA ALA A 363 -0.16 21.65 -27.63
C ALA A 363 0.21 21.90 -26.16
N ASN A 364 0.93 22.99 -25.86
CA ASN A 364 1.23 23.40 -24.48
C ASN A 364 -0.06 23.74 -23.69
N LEU A 365 -1.01 24.45 -24.32
CA LEU A 365 -2.32 24.73 -23.72
C LEU A 365 -3.15 23.45 -23.51
N GLU A 366 -3.11 22.52 -24.45
CA GLU A 366 -3.79 21.22 -24.32
C GLU A 366 -3.19 20.39 -23.18
N ALA A 367 -1.86 20.32 -23.07
CA ALA A 367 -1.18 19.66 -21.96
C ALA A 367 -1.53 20.28 -20.59
N ALA A 368 -1.55 21.63 -20.49
CA ALA A 368 -1.95 22.32 -19.27
C ALA A 368 -3.43 22.05 -18.91
N ARG A 369 -4.32 22.01 -19.91
CA ARG A 369 -5.75 21.66 -19.71
C ARG A 369 -5.92 20.21 -19.28
N ALA A 370 -5.22 19.28 -19.91
CA ALA A 370 -5.23 17.87 -19.54
C ALA A 370 -4.73 17.66 -18.11
N ARG A 371 -3.69 18.41 -17.69
CA ARG A 371 -3.20 18.40 -16.30
C ARG A 371 -4.23 18.93 -15.31
N LEU A 372 -4.89 20.04 -15.62
CA LEU A 372 -5.98 20.58 -14.79
C LEU A 372 -7.18 19.61 -14.74
N GLN A 373 -7.52 18.97 -15.85
CA GLN A 373 -8.59 17.97 -15.90
C GLN A 373 -8.23 16.71 -15.09
N GLN A 374 -6.97 16.28 -15.11
CA GLN A 374 -6.48 15.16 -14.29
C GLN A 374 -6.55 15.47 -12.78
N LEU A 375 -6.36 16.73 -12.38
CA LEU A 375 -6.47 17.17 -10.99
C LEU A 375 -7.92 17.42 -10.55
N ASN A 376 -8.80 17.86 -11.46
CA ASN A 376 -10.25 17.98 -11.22
C ASN A 376 -11.01 16.65 -11.32
N ALA A 377 -10.40 15.59 -11.86
CA ALA A 377 -11.03 14.28 -11.92
C ALA A 377 -11.12 13.68 -10.52
N ASP A 378 -12.28 13.10 -10.19
CA ASP A 378 -12.49 12.45 -8.89
C ASP A 378 -11.37 11.43 -8.61
N PRO A 379 -10.87 11.35 -7.36
CA PRO A 379 -9.80 10.43 -7.02
C PRO A 379 -10.19 9.00 -7.41
N SER A 380 -9.34 8.39 -8.24
CA SER A 380 -9.67 7.12 -8.88
C SER A 380 -10.09 6.06 -7.85
N ALA A 381 -11.19 5.34 -8.10
CA ALA A 381 -11.67 4.29 -7.20
C ALA A 381 -10.58 3.22 -6.90
N SER A 382 -9.67 2.96 -7.85
CA SER A 382 -8.50 2.11 -7.65
C SER A 382 -7.43 2.70 -6.70
N GLY A 383 -7.31 4.02 -6.61
CA GLY A 383 -6.49 4.70 -5.61
C GLY A 383 -7.09 4.55 -4.21
N ILE A 384 -8.37 4.89 -4.05
CA ILE A 384 -9.10 4.77 -2.77
C ILE A 384 -9.09 3.31 -2.28
N ALA A 385 -9.45 2.35 -3.13
CA ALA A 385 -9.47 0.93 -2.75
C ALA A 385 -8.08 0.38 -2.34
N ARG A 386 -6.99 0.93 -2.87
CA ARG A 386 -5.62 0.58 -2.42
C ARG A 386 -5.31 1.18 -1.05
N ALA A 387 -5.72 2.42 -0.79
CA ALA A 387 -5.55 3.03 0.52
C ALA A 387 -6.42 2.35 1.59
N GLU A 388 -7.66 1.97 1.26
CA GLU A 388 -8.55 1.19 2.14
C GLU A 388 -7.97 -0.20 2.45
N ALA A 389 -7.37 -0.88 1.46
CA ALA A 389 -6.66 -2.14 1.69
C ALA A 389 -5.42 -1.97 2.60
N ASN A 390 -4.70 -0.84 2.48
CA ASN A 390 -3.57 -0.54 3.37
C ASN A 390 -4.03 -0.26 4.81
N VAL A 391 -5.15 0.44 5.00
CA VAL A 391 -5.77 0.64 6.33
C VAL A 391 -6.14 -0.71 6.93
N ALA A 392 -6.89 -1.56 6.22
CA ALA A 392 -7.26 -2.88 6.71
C ALA A 392 -6.04 -3.77 7.03
N GLN A 393 -4.94 -3.65 6.28
CA GLN A 393 -3.68 -4.33 6.59
C GLN A 393 -3.04 -3.80 7.89
N ALA A 394 -3.05 -2.48 8.11
CA ALA A 394 -2.51 -1.86 9.32
C ALA A 394 -3.36 -2.14 10.56
N GLU A 395 -4.69 -2.14 10.43
CA GLU A 395 -5.63 -2.60 11.48
C GLU A 395 -5.33 -4.03 11.89
N ALA A 396 -5.15 -4.95 10.93
CA ALA A 396 -4.80 -6.35 11.22
C ALA A 396 -3.43 -6.50 11.91
N GLN A 397 -2.46 -5.64 11.58
CA GLN A 397 -1.16 -5.61 12.26
C GLN A 397 -1.28 -5.09 13.70
N LEU A 398 -2.10 -4.06 13.93
CA LEU A 398 -2.38 -3.55 15.27
C LEU A 398 -3.07 -4.60 16.13
N ALA A 399 -4.17 -5.19 15.64
CA ALA A 399 -4.88 -6.26 16.35
C ALA A 399 -3.96 -7.46 16.69
N GLN A 400 -3.07 -7.85 15.77
CA GLN A 400 -2.09 -8.91 16.05
C GLN A 400 -1.08 -8.53 17.13
N ALA A 401 -0.65 -7.27 17.20
CA ALA A 401 0.24 -6.77 18.25
C ALA A 401 -0.48 -6.60 19.60
N GLU A 402 -1.76 -6.25 19.58
CA GLU A 402 -2.62 -6.16 20.77
C GLU A 402 -2.88 -7.54 21.38
N ILE A 403 -3.21 -8.56 20.57
CA ILE A 403 -3.35 -9.95 21.03
C ILE A 403 -2.04 -10.45 21.66
N GLN A 404 -0.88 -10.17 21.05
CA GLN A 404 0.40 -10.54 21.64
C GLN A 404 0.68 -9.82 22.97
N LEU A 405 0.22 -8.57 23.12
CA LEU A 405 0.33 -7.83 24.37
C LEU A 405 -0.62 -8.37 25.46
N GLU A 406 -1.80 -8.84 25.07
CA GLU A 406 -2.75 -9.54 25.96
C GLU A 406 -2.19 -10.90 26.43
N ASP A 407 -1.69 -11.72 25.50
CA ASP A 407 -1.03 -13.01 25.74
C ASP A 407 0.23 -12.92 26.62
N ALA A 408 0.78 -11.71 26.83
CA ALA A 408 1.89 -11.45 27.75
C ALA A 408 1.46 -11.47 29.23
N THR A 409 0.15 -11.47 29.52
CA THR A 409 -0.41 -11.55 30.88
C THR A 409 -1.16 -12.86 31.07
N LEU A 410 -0.68 -13.68 32.00
CA LEU A 410 -1.33 -14.94 32.37
C LEU A 410 -2.49 -14.64 33.32
N VAL A 411 -3.70 -15.11 32.98
CA VAL A 411 -4.91 -14.91 33.81
C VAL A 411 -5.51 -16.24 34.27
N ALA A 412 -6.24 -16.23 35.39
CA ALA A 412 -6.94 -17.41 35.90
C ALA A 412 -8.16 -17.78 35.01
N PRO A 413 -8.31 -19.03 34.54
CA PRO A 413 -9.47 -19.46 33.75
C PRO A 413 -10.74 -19.73 34.58
N PHE A 414 -10.61 -19.93 35.90
CA PHE A 414 -11.72 -20.17 36.84
C PHE A 414 -11.32 -19.74 38.26
N ASP A 415 -12.26 -19.74 39.20
CA ASP A 415 -12.01 -19.43 40.62
C ASP A 415 -11.31 -20.61 41.33
N GLY A 416 -10.17 -20.38 41.99
CA GLY A 416 -9.42 -21.48 42.61
C GLY A 416 -8.22 -21.06 43.45
N ILE A 417 -7.47 -22.03 43.96
CA ILE A 417 -6.22 -21.80 44.71
C ILE A 417 -5.01 -22.10 43.83
N VAL A 418 -3.98 -21.25 43.90
CA VAL A 418 -2.67 -21.47 43.27
C VAL A 418 -1.96 -22.63 43.96
N ALA A 419 -1.95 -23.81 43.33
CA ALA A 419 -1.36 -25.03 43.89
C ALA A 419 0.17 -25.07 43.79
N SER A 420 0.75 -24.47 42.74
CA SER A 420 2.19 -24.30 42.60
C SER A 420 2.54 -23.18 41.63
N LEU A 421 3.62 -22.47 41.91
CA LEU A 421 4.22 -21.40 41.13
C LEU A 421 5.68 -21.79 40.81
N ARG A 422 5.95 -22.14 39.56
CA ARG A 422 7.21 -22.74 39.11
C ARG A 422 8.21 -21.76 38.49
N LEU A 423 7.90 -20.46 38.45
CA LEU A 423 8.77 -19.41 37.91
C LEU A 423 8.79 -18.17 38.79
N ALA A 424 9.98 -17.57 38.93
CA ALA A 424 10.21 -16.32 39.64
C ALA A 424 10.39 -15.12 38.67
N PRO A 425 10.22 -13.87 39.16
CA PRO A 425 10.55 -12.67 38.39
C PRO A 425 12.00 -12.71 37.88
N GLY A 426 12.19 -12.44 36.59
CA GLY A 426 13.48 -12.45 35.90
C GLY A 426 13.85 -13.78 35.23
N GLU A 427 13.11 -14.87 35.47
CA GLU A 427 13.31 -16.17 34.83
C GLU A 427 12.66 -16.26 33.45
N GLN A 428 13.14 -17.20 32.62
CA GLN A 428 12.63 -17.45 31.27
C GLN A 428 11.54 -18.51 31.29
N VAL A 429 10.41 -18.24 30.62
CA VAL A 429 9.36 -19.23 30.39
C VAL A 429 9.87 -20.33 29.46
N GLY A 430 9.83 -21.57 29.94
CA GLY A 430 10.07 -22.79 29.15
C GLY A 430 8.77 -23.50 28.76
N ASN A 431 8.87 -24.73 28.23
CA ASN A 431 7.72 -25.52 27.76
C ASN A 431 6.81 -26.09 28.88
N GLN A 432 6.98 -25.67 30.14
CA GLN A 432 6.17 -26.15 31.27
C GLN A 432 5.28 -25.03 31.79
N ALA A 433 4.04 -25.38 32.18
CA ALA A 433 3.12 -24.44 32.80
C ALA A 433 3.71 -23.89 34.11
N PRO A 434 3.90 -22.56 34.24
CA PRO A 434 4.43 -21.93 35.45
C PRO A 434 3.42 -21.89 36.60
N VAL A 435 2.11 -21.93 36.33
CA VAL A 435 1.08 -21.93 37.37
C VAL A 435 0.20 -23.16 37.25
N VAL A 436 -0.03 -23.84 38.37
CA VAL A 436 -1.08 -24.86 38.49
C VAL A 436 -2.19 -24.30 39.36
N LEU A 437 -3.40 -24.23 38.82
CA LEU A 437 -4.59 -23.76 39.52
C LEU A 437 -5.53 -24.94 39.79
N ILE A 438 -6.08 -25.01 41.01
CA ILE A 438 -7.02 -26.05 41.43
C ILE A 438 -8.34 -25.46 41.95
N ASP A 439 -9.45 -26.06 41.53
CA ASP A 439 -10.78 -25.80 42.11
C ASP A 439 -10.89 -26.60 43.42
N VAL A 440 -10.95 -25.88 44.54
CA VAL A 440 -11.13 -26.43 45.89
C VAL A 440 -12.57 -26.29 46.41
N SER A 441 -13.50 -25.80 45.59
CA SER A 441 -14.91 -25.66 45.98
C SER A 441 -15.58 -27.02 46.19
N ARG A 442 -15.07 -28.05 45.52
CA ARG A 442 -15.48 -29.46 45.64
C ARG A 442 -14.29 -30.38 45.39
N PHE A 443 -14.31 -31.53 46.03
CA PHE A 443 -13.31 -32.58 45.82
C PHE A 443 -13.96 -33.82 45.24
N ILE A 444 -13.18 -34.56 44.45
CA ILE A 444 -13.54 -35.87 43.95
C ILE A 444 -12.54 -36.90 44.49
N VAL A 445 -13.00 -38.11 44.78
CA VAL A 445 -12.12 -39.25 45.04
C VAL A 445 -12.31 -40.25 43.91
N LYS A 446 -11.20 -40.57 43.24
CA LYS A 446 -11.13 -41.63 42.25
C LYS A 446 -10.73 -42.92 42.97
N VAL A 447 -11.70 -43.79 43.19
CA VAL A 447 -11.47 -45.11 43.78
C VAL A 447 -11.48 -46.20 42.70
N THR A 448 -10.75 -47.27 42.96
CA THR A 448 -10.66 -48.44 42.08
C THR A 448 -11.53 -49.56 42.64
N VAL A 449 -12.50 -50.04 41.84
CA VAL A 449 -13.46 -51.09 42.23
C VAL A 449 -13.29 -52.32 41.33
N ASP A 450 -13.25 -53.51 41.93
CA ASP A 450 -13.06 -54.79 41.22
C ASP A 450 -14.23 -55.15 40.28
N GLU A 451 -13.93 -55.89 39.20
CA GLU A 451 -14.90 -56.36 38.19
C GLU A 451 -16.11 -57.12 38.78
N VAL A 452 -15.95 -57.81 39.92
CA VAL A 452 -17.04 -58.57 40.57
C VAL A 452 -18.08 -57.69 41.27
N ASP A 453 -17.72 -56.46 41.62
CA ASP A 453 -18.54 -55.56 42.43
C ASP A 453 -18.96 -54.28 41.70
N ILE A 454 -18.24 -53.86 40.64
CA ILE A 454 -18.64 -52.74 39.78
C ILE A 454 -20.06 -52.91 39.20
N ALA A 455 -20.49 -54.16 38.96
CA ALA A 455 -21.83 -54.49 38.48
C ALA A 455 -22.98 -54.10 39.44
N ARG A 456 -22.67 -53.77 40.71
CA ARG A 456 -23.61 -53.27 41.72
C ARG A 456 -23.49 -51.76 41.96
N VAL A 457 -22.47 -51.12 41.39
CA VAL A 457 -22.23 -49.69 41.53
C VAL A 457 -23.07 -48.93 40.51
N SER A 458 -23.65 -47.80 40.88
CA SER A 458 -24.42 -46.94 39.98
C SER A 458 -24.34 -45.48 40.37
N PRO A 459 -24.35 -44.54 39.41
CA PRO A 459 -24.39 -43.10 39.71
C PRO A 459 -25.55 -42.72 40.64
N GLY A 460 -25.27 -41.84 41.60
CA GLY A 460 -26.22 -41.40 42.64
C GLY A 460 -26.28 -42.29 43.90
N GLN A 461 -25.54 -43.40 43.97
CA GLN A 461 -25.38 -44.13 45.24
C GLN A 461 -24.66 -43.28 46.28
N SER A 462 -25.08 -43.41 47.54
CA SER A 462 -24.41 -42.79 48.69
C SER A 462 -23.10 -43.53 49.01
N VAL A 463 -22.10 -42.76 49.41
CA VAL A 463 -20.75 -43.25 49.70
C VAL A 463 -20.27 -42.63 51.00
N GLU A 464 -19.78 -43.44 51.92
CA GLU A 464 -19.06 -42.98 53.10
C GLU A 464 -17.57 -42.97 52.78
N VAL A 465 -16.92 -41.80 52.82
CA VAL A 465 -15.49 -41.66 52.50
C VAL A 465 -14.70 -41.33 53.76
N LEU A 466 -13.93 -42.29 54.25
CA LEU A 466 -12.98 -42.11 55.34
C LEU A 466 -11.67 -41.51 54.79
N ILE A 467 -11.29 -40.33 55.28
CA ILE A 467 -10.00 -39.71 54.98
C ILE A 467 -8.98 -40.15 56.03
N ASP A 468 -8.06 -41.03 55.64
CA ASP A 468 -7.06 -41.68 56.52
C ASP A 468 -6.22 -40.64 57.31
N ALA A 469 -5.84 -39.55 56.65
CA ALA A 469 -5.05 -38.47 57.25
C ALA A 469 -5.80 -37.62 58.29
N LEU A 470 -7.13 -37.75 58.38
CA LEU A 470 -8.00 -36.92 59.24
C LEU A 470 -8.88 -37.75 60.19
N ASP A 471 -8.86 -39.09 60.09
CA ASP A 471 -9.74 -40.02 60.83
C ASP A 471 -11.22 -39.58 60.84
N THR A 472 -11.66 -39.00 59.71
CA THR A 472 -12.96 -38.35 59.55
C THR A 472 -13.69 -38.96 58.35
N THR A 473 -14.93 -39.38 58.56
CA THR A 473 -15.83 -39.86 57.50
C THR A 473 -16.65 -38.71 56.95
N LEU A 474 -16.58 -38.51 55.63
CA LEU A 474 -17.40 -37.54 54.90
C LEU A 474 -18.44 -38.28 54.04
N SER A 475 -19.63 -37.71 53.91
CA SER A 475 -20.63 -38.20 52.96
C SER A 475 -20.31 -37.72 51.55
N GLY A 476 -20.45 -38.62 50.58
CA GLY A 476 -20.33 -38.33 49.16
C GLY A 476 -21.32 -39.12 48.33
N SER A 477 -21.26 -38.94 47.01
CA SER A 477 -22.09 -39.70 46.06
C SER A 477 -21.30 -40.12 44.82
N VAL A 478 -21.69 -41.25 44.23
CA VAL A 478 -21.08 -41.73 42.97
C VAL A 478 -21.50 -40.78 41.84
N GLN A 479 -20.57 -39.97 41.33
CA GLN A 479 -20.81 -39.06 40.20
C GLN A 479 -20.85 -39.83 38.87
N GLY A 480 -19.93 -40.79 38.71
CA GLY A 480 -19.79 -41.57 37.48
C GLY A 480 -18.76 -42.68 37.58
N LEU A 481 -18.75 -43.56 36.59
CA LEU A 481 -17.85 -44.70 36.47
C LEU A 481 -17.21 -44.71 35.08
N GLU A 482 -15.90 -44.91 35.02
CA GLU A 482 -15.15 -44.93 33.76
C GLU A 482 -15.48 -46.24 33.00
N PRO A 483 -15.87 -46.17 31.70
CA PRO A 483 -16.32 -47.36 30.96
C PRO A 483 -15.17 -48.28 30.50
N LEU A 484 -13.92 -47.86 30.70
CA LEU A 484 -12.73 -48.64 30.36
C LEU A 484 -12.06 -49.11 31.67
N PRO A 485 -11.62 -50.38 31.75
CA PRO A 485 -10.87 -50.85 32.91
C PRO A 485 -9.49 -50.17 32.98
N GLN A 486 -8.92 -50.13 34.18
CA GLN A 486 -7.52 -49.79 34.42
C GLN A 486 -6.68 -51.08 34.33
N ASP A 487 -5.74 -51.12 33.39
CA ASP A 487 -4.77 -52.21 33.28
C ASP A 487 -3.66 -52.04 34.34
N ASP A 488 -3.89 -52.55 35.55
CA ASP A 488 -2.83 -52.85 36.51
C ASP A 488 -2.69 -54.37 36.70
N SER A 489 -1.46 -54.85 36.85
CA SER A 489 -0.98 -56.07 36.15
C SER A 489 -1.40 -57.43 36.73
N ALA A 490 -2.57 -57.52 37.38
CA ALA A 490 -3.14 -58.79 37.87
C ALA A 490 -4.67 -58.84 38.05
N VAL A 491 -5.41 -57.72 38.02
CA VAL A 491 -6.85 -57.66 38.35
C VAL A 491 -7.57 -56.65 37.45
N THR A 492 -8.69 -57.06 36.83
CA THR A 492 -9.59 -56.11 36.12
C THR A 492 -10.29 -55.22 37.14
N ALA A 493 -10.06 -53.92 37.09
CA ALA A 493 -10.72 -52.97 37.96
C ALA A 493 -11.16 -51.70 37.21
N TYR A 494 -12.23 -51.08 37.69
CA TYR A 494 -12.86 -49.91 37.10
C TYR A 494 -12.72 -48.71 38.03
N ARG A 495 -12.45 -47.54 37.46
CA ARG A 495 -12.37 -46.30 38.24
C ARG A 495 -13.77 -45.73 38.45
N VAL A 496 -14.13 -45.52 39.71
CA VAL A 496 -15.36 -44.85 40.12
C VAL A 496 -14.99 -43.47 40.66
N THR A 497 -15.66 -42.44 40.17
CA THR A 497 -15.51 -41.06 40.66
C THR A 497 -16.61 -40.77 41.67
N VAL A 498 -16.20 -40.55 42.92
CA VAL A 498 -17.06 -40.14 44.03
C VAL A 498 -16.90 -38.64 44.22
N GLU A 499 -17.99 -37.88 44.20
CA GLU A 499 -17.98 -36.45 44.56
C GLU A 499 -18.23 -36.32 46.06
N ILE A 500 -17.43 -35.50 46.74
CA ILE A 500 -17.49 -35.26 48.19
C ILE A 500 -17.83 -33.80 48.44
N ASP A 501 -18.83 -33.56 49.27
CA ASP A 501 -19.12 -32.22 49.78
C ASP A 501 -18.12 -31.88 50.90
N PRO A 502 -17.34 -30.78 50.79
CA PRO A 502 -16.36 -30.39 51.79
C PRO A 502 -17.03 -29.79 53.04
N ASP A 503 -17.32 -30.64 54.02
CA ASP A 503 -18.07 -30.30 55.23
C ASP A 503 -17.17 -29.55 56.26
N GLU A 504 -16.97 -28.25 56.03
CA GLU A 504 -16.03 -27.29 56.70
C GLU A 504 -14.55 -27.77 56.82
N THR A 505 -14.25 -28.97 56.34
CA THR A 505 -12.99 -29.68 56.58
C THR A 505 -11.95 -29.33 55.53
N ALA A 506 -10.75 -28.94 55.96
CA ALA A 506 -9.65 -28.54 55.11
C ALA A 506 -8.98 -29.72 54.38
N LEU A 507 -9.71 -30.34 53.45
CA LEU A 507 -9.20 -31.38 52.55
C LEU A 507 -8.02 -30.86 51.71
N LYS A 508 -7.08 -31.76 51.39
CA LYS A 508 -5.95 -31.47 50.51
C LYS A 508 -5.87 -32.54 49.40
N PRO A 509 -5.61 -32.14 48.14
CA PRO A 509 -5.29 -33.08 47.07
C PRO A 509 -4.15 -34.03 47.45
N GLY A 510 -4.26 -35.28 47.03
CA GLY A 510 -3.28 -36.35 47.33
C GLY A 510 -3.46 -37.04 48.69
N MET A 511 -4.44 -36.64 49.51
CA MET A 511 -4.83 -37.43 50.69
C MET A 511 -5.38 -38.81 50.24
N THR A 512 -4.97 -39.87 50.95
CA THR A 512 -5.55 -41.21 50.77
C THR A 512 -6.95 -41.25 51.35
N ALA A 513 -7.88 -41.84 50.61
CA ALA A 513 -9.28 -41.97 50.98
C ALA A 513 -9.76 -43.41 50.78
N SER A 514 -10.51 -43.92 51.77
CA SER A 514 -11.20 -45.21 51.68
C SER A 514 -12.69 -44.93 51.53
N ALA A 515 -13.26 -45.22 50.36
CA ALA A 515 -14.66 -45.05 50.07
C ALA A 515 -15.41 -46.37 50.26
N THR A 516 -16.45 -46.36 51.09
CA THR A 516 -17.42 -47.46 51.21
C THR A 516 -18.69 -47.08 50.46
N ILE A 517 -18.83 -47.61 49.25
CA ILE A 517 -20.01 -47.39 48.39
C ILE A 517 -21.15 -48.26 48.90
N ILE A 518 -22.29 -47.65 49.24
CA ILE A 518 -23.46 -48.36 49.74
C ILE A 518 -24.21 -48.99 48.55
N ALA A 519 -23.89 -50.26 48.28
CA ALA A 519 -24.46 -51.02 47.16
C ALA A 519 -25.90 -51.48 47.43
N ALA A 520 -26.20 -51.81 48.69
CA ALA A 520 -27.55 -52.09 49.18
C ALA A 520 -27.65 -51.82 50.69
N GLN A 521 -28.73 -51.17 51.12
CA GLN A 521 -29.05 -50.95 52.53
C GLN A 521 -30.46 -51.48 52.81
N ARG A 522 -30.59 -52.19 53.93
CA ARG A 522 -31.87 -52.66 54.48
C ARG A 522 -31.95 -52.22 55.93
N GLU A 523 -32.98 -51.48 56.27
CA GLU A 523 -33.22 -50.98 57.63
C GLU A 523 -34.24 -51.86 58.35
N ASP A 524 -34.11 -51.97 59.68
CA ASP A 524 -35.03 -52.71 60.56
C ASP A 524 -35.32 -54.17 60.17
N VAL A 525 -34.35 -54.85 59.54
CA VAL A 525 -34.50 -56.26 59.11
C VAL A 525 -34.15 -57.25 60.21
N VAL A 526 -34.82 -58.41 60.19
CA VAL A 526 -34.45 -59.58 61.00
C VAL A 526 -33.19 -60.20 60.40
N ARG A 527 -32.08 -60.16 61.14
CA ARG A 527 -30.78 -60.67 60.71
C ARG A 527 -30.36 -61.84 61.59
N VAL A 528 -29.91 -62.91 60.95
CA VAL A 528 -29.37 -64.10 61.61
C VAL A 528 -27.95 -64.37 61.14
N PRO A 529 -27.07 -64.97 61.97
CA PRO A 529 -25.76 -65.43 61.52
C PRO A 529 -25.89 -66.43 60.36
N THR A 530 -25.01 -66.36 59.37
CA THR A 530 -25.08 -67.21 58.17
C THR A 530 -25.01 -68.70 58.51
N ASN A 531 -24.35 -69.08 59.61
CA ASN A 531 -24.30 -70.46 60.10
C ASN A 531 -25.59 -70.93 60.80
N ALA A 532 -26.51 -70.05 61.18
CA ALA A 532 -27.82 -70.43 61.74
C ALA A 532 -28.82 -70.92 60.66
N VAL A 533 -28.47 -70.77 59.39
CA VAL A 533 -29.33 -71.11 58.25
C VAL A 533 -28.82 -72.39 57.58
N ARG A 534 -29.63 -73.46 57.59
CA ARG A 534 -29.36 -74.66 56.78
C ARG A 534 -30.04 -74.50 55.42
N SER A 535 -29.31 -74.75 54.33
CA SER A 535 -29.87 -74.75 52.97
C SER A 535 -29.91 -76.18 52.44
N GLU A 536 -31.11 -76.68 52.16
CA GLU A 536 -31.34 -78.07 51.77
C GLU A 536 -32.40 -78.11 50.65
N GLY A 537 -32.10 -78.78 49.53
CA GLY A 537 -33.01 -78.83 48.37
C GLY A 537 -33.28 -77.48 47.66
N GLY A 538 -32.52 -76.42 47.96
CA GLY A 538 -32.75 -75.06 47.46
C GLY A 538 -33.72 -74.23 48.32
N GLN A 539 -34.18 -74.78 49.44
CA GLN A 539 -34.93 -74.07 50.47
C GLN A 539 -34.05 -73.81 51.69
N ALA A 540 -34.29 -72.69 52.38
CA ALA A 540 -33.54 -72.30 53.57
C ALA A 540 -34.39 -72.54 54.82
N PHE A 541 -33.77 -73.10 55.85
CA PHE A 541 -34.41 -73.47 57.10
C PHE A 541 -33.64 -72.87 58.29
N VAL A 542 -34.37 -72.40 59.28
CA VAL A 542 -33.85 -71.95 60.57
C VAL A 542 -34.54 -72.75 61.67
N ASN A 543 -33.74 -73.21 62.63
CA ASN A 543 -34.22 -73.96 63.79
C ASN A 543 -34.67 -72.96 64.86
N VAL A 544 -35.99 -72.85 65.08
CA VAL A 544 -36.60 -71.94 66.07
C VAL A 544 -36.94 -72.71 67.35
N VAL A 545 -36.69 -72.11 68.51
CA VAL A 545 -37.01 -72.69 69.82
C VAL A 545 -38.37 -72.18 70.28
N VAL A 546 -39.39 -73.03 70.19
CA VAL A 546 -40.74 -72.74 70.67
C VAL A 546 -40.88 -73.27 72.09
N THR A 547 -41.42 -72.44 73.00
CA THR A 547 -41.72 -72.85 74.39
C THR A 547 -43.21 -73.15 74.52
N ASN A 548 -43.55 -74.36 74.96
CA ASN A 548 -44.94 -74.77 75.14
C ASN A 548 -45.54 -74.21 76.44
N ALA A 549 -46.87 -74.31 76.60
CA ALA A 549 -47.57 -73.80 77.79
C ALA A 549 -47.22 -74.51 79.12
N ALA A 550 -46.46 -75.60 79.08
CA ALA A 550 -45.92 -76.29 80.25
C ALA A 550 -44.47 -75.86 80.58
N GLY A 551 -43.86 -74.99 79.78
CA GLY A 551 -42.49 -74.49 79.96
C GLY A 551 -41.40 -75.36 79.30
N GLU A 552 -41.76 -76.39 78.54
CA GLU A 552 -40.80 -77.20 77.79
C GLU A 552 -40.44 -76.51 76.47
N ARG A 553 -39.17 -76.59 76.07
CA ARG A 553 -38.64 -76.02 74.83
C ARG A 553 -38.47 -77.10 73.77
N THR A 554 -38.93 -76.83 72.57
CA THR A 554 -38.81 -77.73 71.41
C THR A 554 -38.25 -76.99 70.20
N ILE A 555 -37.41 -77.65 69.41
CA ILE A 555 -36.95 -77.12 68.12
C ILE A 555 -38.02 -77.37 67.05
N GLU A 556 -38.40 -76.32 66.33
CA GLU A 556 -39.21 -76.35 65.12
C GLU A 556 -38.32 -75.95 63.93
N GLU A 557 -38.24 -76.79 62.89
CA GLU A 557 -37.61 -76.43 61.62
C GLU A 557 -38.56 -75.52 60.83
N ARG A 558 -38.21 -74.23 60.72
CA ARG A 558 -39.03 -73.24 60.02
C ARG A 558 -38.43 -72.87 58.68
N LEU A 559 -39.25 -72.93 57.63
CA LEU A 559 -38.88 -72.48 56.28
C LEU A 559 -38.77 -70.95 56.27
N VAL A 560 -37.61 -70.44 55.85
CA VAL A 560 -37.33 -69.00 55.76
C VAL A 560 -36.99 -68.58 54.33
N ARG A 561 -37.32 -67.33 53.96
CA ARG A 561 -36.83 -66.71 52.72
C ARG A 561 -35.67 -65.78 53.01
N LEU A 562 -34.50 -66.10 52.45
CA LEU A 562 -33.29 -65.29 52.59
C LEU A 562 -33.35 -64.04 51.72
N GLY A 563 -32.83 -62.94 52.24
CA GLY A 563 -32.66 -61.66 51.55
C GLY A 563 -31.19 -61.34 51.30
N LEU A 564 -30.82 -60.10 51.56
CA LEU A 564 -29.44 -59.59 51.50
C LEU A 564 -28.53 -60.37 52.47
N ARG A 565 -27.35 -60.79 51.99
CA ARG A 565 -26.30 -61.38 52.81
C ARG A 565 -25.12 -60.42 52.87
N VAL A 566 -24.65 -60.11 54.07
CA VAL A 566 -23.49 -59.24 54.31
C VAL A 566 -22.59 -59.89 55.36
N GLY A 567 -21.36 -60.22 54.97
CA GLY A 567 -20.39 -60.89 55.85
C GLY A 567 -20.95 -62.18 56.45
N ASN A 568 -20.92 -62.28 57.78
CA ASN A 568 -21.46 -63.42 58.53
C ASN A 568 -22.95 -63.28 58.90
N GLN A 569 -23.70 -62.37 58.29
CA GLN A 569 -25.13 -62.19 58.54
C GLN A 569 -25.96 -62.29 57.27
N VAL A 570 -27.20 -62.77 57.41
CA VAL A 570 -28.19 -62.84 56.34
C VAL A 570 -29.55 -62.32 56.84
N GLU A 571 -30.17 -61.49 56.01
CA GLU A 571 -31.54 -61.02 56.15
C GLU A 571 -32.52 -62.19 56.01
N ILE A 572 -33.47 -62.31 56.94
CA ILE A 572 -34.65 -63.16 56.79
C ILE A 572 -35.83 -62.26 56.42
N VAL A 573 -36.31 -62.41 55.18
CA VAL A 573 -37.40 -61.58 54.64
C VAL A 573 -38.77 -62.10 55.08
N GLU A 574 -38.91 -63.43 55.19
CA GLU A 574 -40.12 -64.13 55.61
C GLU A 574 -39.77 -65.37 56.41
N GLY A 575 -40.60 -65.73 57.40
CA GLY A 575 -40.50 -66.97 58.15
C GLY A 575 -39.82 -66.88 59.52
N LEU A 576 -39.50 -65.69 60.03
CA LEU A 576 -38.95 -65.50 61.37
C LEU A 576 -39.40 -64.14 61.92
N GLU A 577 -39.84 -64.08 63.18
CA GLU A 577 -40.20 -62.84 63.87
C GLU A 577 -39.00 -62.25 64.65
N PRO A 578 -38.97 -60.93 64.91
CA PRO A 578 -37.99 -60.31 65.80
C PRO A 578 -37.90 -60.99 67.16
N ASP A 579 -36.67 -61.09 67.70
CA ASP A 579 -36.34 -61.68 69.01
C ASP A 579 -36.71 -63.17 69.19
N GLU A 580 -37.17 -63.88 68.14
CA GLU A 580 -37.34 -65.33 68.20
C GLU A 580 -36.01 -66.03 68.50
N SER A 581 -36.05 -66.98 69.43
CA SER A 581 -34.87 -67.75 69.83
C SER A 581 -34.53 -68.78 68.76
N ILE A 582 -33.37 -68.64 68.13
CA ILE A 582 -32.87 -69.54 67.08
C ILE A 582 -31.66 -70.35 67.56
N VAL A 583 -31.51 -71.55 67.01
CA VAL A 583 -30.41 -72.47 67.30
C VAL A 583 -29.23 -72.23 66.37
N LEU A 584 -28.04 -72.07 66.94
CA LEU A 584 -26.77 -72.23 66.27
C LEU A 584 -26.38 -73.73 66.22
N PRO A 585 -25.95 -74.26 65.07
CA PRO A 585 -25.48 -75.63 64.94
C PRO A 585 -24.05 -75.85 65.47
#